data_AF-F7RK66-F1
#
_entry.id   AF-F7RK66-F1
#
_cell.length_a   1.000
_cell.length_b   1.000
_cell.length_c   1.000
_cell.angle_alpha   90.00
_cell.angle_beta   90.00
_cell.angle_gamma   90.00
#
_symmetry.space_group_name_H-M   'P 1'
#
loop_
_entity.id
_entity.type
_entity.pdbx_description
1 polymer ?
#
loop_
_entity_poly.entity_id
_entity_poly.type
_entity_poly.pdbx_seq_one_letter_code
_entity_poly.pdbx_strand_id
1 'polypeptide(L)'
;MTQYADEVSTQVPEVIEIVNEAVALASQAVSMALTPLMGDAAGAKLDEMMAGVQKRVDSVAYKHGDSFYLGATEDSMQNTFNDEFEQEMEQIVQNSIGTIMMTIGGQIMSGDGDSFEAKMDAFSQKMDNLGQDIEQQIEAQSKGLEAKADRLCDRFEELLVLENQLRKEVPELASYALTQNSSSELRE
;
A
#
# COMPACT_ATOMS: atom_id res chain seq x y z
N MET A 1 0.02 33.81 -8.78
CA MET A 1 -1.17 33.40 -7.99
C MET A 1 -2.00 32.32 -8.68
N THR A 2 -2.45 32.51 -9.92
CA THR A 2 -3.24 31.50 -10.66
C THR A 2 -2.50 30.18 -10.86
N GLN A 3 -1.22 30.24 -11.26
CA GLN A 3 -0.39 29.07 -11.50
C GLN A 3 -0.28 28.13 -10.28
N TYR A 4 -0.18 28.67 -9.06
CA TYR A 4 -0.14 27.84 -7.85
C TYR A 4 -1.46 27.09 -7.64
N ALA A 5 -2.59 27.78 -7.77
CA ALA A 5 -3.90 27.18 -7.59
C ALA A 5 -4.19 26.10 -8.66
N ASP A 6 -3.82 26.37 -9.91
CA ASP A 6 -3.96 25.42 -11.02
C ASP A 6 -3.13 24.15 -10.75
N GLU A 7 -1.88 24.32 -10.30
CA GLU A 7 -0.95 23.23 -10.04
C GLU A 7 -1.38 22.39 -8.81
N VAL A 8 -1.83 23.03 -7.71
CA VAL A 8 -2.43 22.32 -6.56
C VAL A 8 -3.65 21.51 -7.01
N SER A 9 -4.55 22.11 -7.80
CA SER A 9 -5.78 21.45 -8.25
C SER A 9 -5.54 20.26 -9.19
N THR A 10 -4.37 20.22 -9.81
CA THR A 10 -3.93 19.13 -10.69
C THR A 10 -3.22 18.04 -9.89
N GLN A 11 -2.26 18.42 -9.03
CA GLN A 11 -1.40 17.45 -8.34
C GLN A 11 -2.11 16.74 -7.17
N VAL A 12 -3.04 17.40 -6.48
CA VAL A 12 -3.79 16.77 -5.37
C VAL A 12 -4.56 15.49 -5.79
N PRO A 13 -5.34 15.48 -6.88
CA PRO A 13 -5.94 14.24 -7.38
C PRO A 13 -4.92 13.16 -7.73
N GLU A 14 -3.74 13.52 -8.24
CA GLU A 14 -2.68 12.55 -8.58
C GLU A 14 -2.09 11.90 -7.32
N VAL A 15 -1.93 12.64 -6.21
CA VAL A 15 -1.56 12.07 -4.91
C VAL A 15 -2.58 11.01 -4.49
N ILE A 16 -3.88 11.34 -4.57
CA ILE A 16 -4.95 10.43 -4.19
C ILE A 16 -4.91 9.16 -5.05
N GLU A 17 -4.69 9.29 -6.36
CA GLU A 17 -4.57 8.15 -7.26
C GLU A 17 -3.39 7.24 -6.90
N ILE A 18 -2.20 7.80 -6.66
CA ILE A 18 -1.00 7.05 -6.29
C ILE A 18 -1.18 6.29 -4.98
N VAL A 19 -1.75 6.93 -3.95
CA VAL A 19 -2.00 6.26 -2.65
C VAL A 19 -2.95 5.09 -2.83
N ASN A 20 -4.01 5.24 -3.63
CA ASN A 20 -4.95 4.16 -3.91
C ASN A 20 -4.32 3.01 -4.71
N GLU A 21 -3.51 3.33 -5.73
CA GLU A 21 -2.75 2.33 -6.49
C GLU A 21 -1.76 1.57 -5.58
N ALA A 22 -1.10 2.25 -4.64
CA ALA A 22 -0.17 1.64 -3.70
C ALA A 22 -0.86 0.61 -2.78
N VAL A 23 -2.00 0.98 -2.20
CA VAL A 23 -2.78 0.10 -1.31
C VAL A 23 -3.34 -1.10 -2.09
N ALA A 24 -3.84 -0.87 -3.31
CA ALA A 24 -4.33 -1.95 -4.17
C ALA A 24 -3.20 -2.94 -4.53
N LEU A 25 -2.01 -2.44 -4.87
CA LEU A 25 -0.86 -3.28 -5.18
C LEU A 25 -0.40 -4.10 -3.96
N ALA A 26 -0.35 -3.49 -2.78
CA ALA A 26 -0.02 -4.17 -1.53
C ALA A 26 -1.05 -5.26 -1.19
N SER A 27 -2.34 -4.97 -1.34
CA SER A 27 -3.44 -5.93 -1.19
C SER A 27 -3.28 -7.14 -2.10
N GLN A 28 -2.99 -6.89 -3.38
CA GLN A 28 -2.74 -7.95 -4.34
C GLN A 28 -1.54 -8.83 -3.94
N ALA A 29 -0.42 -8.22 -3.54
CA ALA A 29 0.78 -8.96 -3.13
C ALA A 29 0.50 -9.87 -1.92
N VAL A 30 -0.18 -9.34 -0.91
CA VAL A 30 -0.56 -10.07 0.31
C VAL A 30 -1.51 -11.23 -0.01
N SER A 31 -2.53 -10.99 -0.85
CA SER A 31 -3.48 -12.02 -1.28
C SER A 31 -2.79 -13.14 -2.08
N MET A 32 -1.88 -12.79 -3.00
CA MET A 32 -1.10 -13.78 -3.77
C MET A 32 -0.18 -14.63 -2.89
N ALA A 33 0.46 -14.03 -1.88
CA ALA A 33 1.39 -14.72 -1.00
C ALA A 33 0.69 -15.68 -0.02
N LEU A 34 -0.44 -15.27 0.54
CA LEU A 34 -1.05 -15.97 1.66
C LEU A 34 -2.18 -16.92 1.26
N THR A 35 -2.95 -16.63 0.20
CA THR A 35 -4.06 -17.49 -0.25
C THR A 35 -3.64 -18.95 -0.48
N PRO A 36 -2.49 -19.25 -1.12
CA PRO A 36 -2.04 -20.63 -1.32
C PRO A 36 -1.76 -21.41 -0.03
N LEU A 37 -1.44 -20.72 1.06
CA LEU A 37 -1.09 -21.31 2.36
C LEU A 37 -2.33 -21.45 3.25
N MET A 38 -3.17 -20.42 3.28
CA MET A 38 -4.27 -20.31 4.22
C MET A 38 -5.57 -20.92 3.68
N GLY A 39 -5.65 -21.13 2.36
CA GLY A 39 -6.85 -21.63 1.67
C GLY A 39 -7.93 -20.56 1.49
N ASP A 40 -8.90 -20.85 0.63
CA ASP A 40 -9.88 -19.87 0.13
C ASP A 40 -10.66 -19.13 1.22
N ALA A 41 -11.00 -19.80 2.33
CA ALA A 41 -11.77 -19.20 3.42
C ALA A 41 -10.98 -18.13 4.19
N ALA A 42 -9.68 -18.33 4.36
CA ALA A 42 -8.80 -17.37 4.99
C ALA A 42 -8.36 -16.27 4.01
N GLY A 43 -8.20 -16.63 2.73
CA GLY A 43 -8.02 -15.66 1.64
C GLY A 43 -9.18 -14.65 1.57
N ALA A 44 -10.43 -15.12 1.65
CA ALA A 44 -11.58 -14.22 1.65
C ALA A 44 -11.60 -13.24 2.85
N LYS A 45 -11.13 -13.68 4.02
CA LYS A 45 -11.04 -12.83 5.21
C LYS A 45 -9.90 -11.81 5.12
N LEU A 46 -8.80 -12.19 4.46
CA LEU A 46 -7.70 -11.30 4.11
C LEU A 46 -8.14 -10.24 3.09
N ASP A 47 -8.91 -10.64 2.07
CA ASP A 47 -9.48 -9.70 1.10
C ASP A 47 -10.45 -8.72 1.78
N GLU A 48 -11.26 -9.17 2.75
CA GLU A 48 -12.14 -8.32 3.56
C GLU A 48 -11.33 -7.30 4.40
N MET A 49 -10.28 -7.76 5.07
CA MET A 49 -9.36 -6.90 5.83
C MET A 49 -8.73 -5.84 4.92
N MET A 50 -8.19 -6.24 3.76
CA MET A 50 -7.58 -5.30 2.81
C MET A 50 -8.60 -4.33 2.19
N ALA A 51 -9.85 -4.77 1.97
CA ALA A 51 -10.93 -3.86 1.57
C ALA A 51 -11.26 -2.84 2.67
N GLY A 52 -11.15 -3.22 3.94
CA GLY A 52 -11.22 -2.33 5.09
C GLY A 52 -10.13 -1.25 5.07
N VAL A 53 -8.89 -1.66 4.77
CA VAL A 53 -7.74 -0.75 4.59
C VAL A 53 -8.00 0.25 3.46
N GLN A 54 -8.44 -0.24 2.29
CA GLN A 54 -8.78 0.61 1.14
C GLN A 54 -9.85 1.64 1.49
N LYS A 55 -10.92 1.22 2.19
CA LYS A 55 -12.00 2.13 2.61
C LYS A 55 -11.53 3.22 3.58
N ARG A 56 -10.53 2.94 4.41
CA ARG A 56 -9.94 3.93 5.32
C ARG A 56 -9.11 4.95 4.54
N VAL A 57 -8.33 4.50 3.56
CA VAL A 57 -7.63 5.38 2.63
C VAL A 57 -8.62 6.28 1.89
N ASP A 58 -9.71 5.72 1.38
CA ASP A 58 -10.80 6.47 0.75
C ASP A 58 -11.50 7.45 1.71
N SER A 59 -11.34 7.30 3.04
CA SER A 59 -11.91 8.23 4.02
C SER A 59 -11.01 9.41 4.35
N VAL A 60 -9.69 9.26 4.13
CA VAL A 60 -8.69 10.30 4.42
C VAL A 60 -8.19 11.01 3.18
N ALA A 61 -8.33 10.40 2.00
CA ALA A 61 -7.89 10.92 0.72
C ALA A 61 -9.01 10.73 -0.32
N TYR A 62 -9.88 11.74 -0.48
CA TYR A 62 -11.05 11.60 -1.35
C TYR A 62 -11.45 12.88 -2.08
N LYS A 63 -12.24 12.68 -3.15
CA LYS A 63 -12.89 13.74 -3.92
C LYS A 63 -14.38 13.78 -3.61
N HIS A 64 -14.91 14.96 -3.32
CA HIS A 64 -16.34 15.21 -3.19
C HIS A 64 -16.77 16.40 -4.03
N GLY A 65 -17.45 16.13 -5.15
CA GLY A 65 -17.75 17.16 -6.16
C GLY A 65 -16.46 17.73 -6.75
N ASP A 66 -16.29 19.04 -6.65
CA ASP A 66 -15.09 19.75 -7.10
C ASP A 66 -14.05 19.96 -5.98
N SER A 67 -14.30 19.43 -4.78
CA SER A 67 -13.39 19.57 -3.63
C SER A 67 -12.62 18.28 -3.36
N PHE A 68 -11.35 18.44 -2.99
CA PHE A 68 -10.47 17.35 -2.58
C PHE A 68 -10.19 17.45 -1.09
N TYR A 69 -10.17 16.31 -0.41
CA TYR A 69 -9.97 16.19 1.02
C TYR A 69 -8.77 15.27 1.27
N LEU A 70 -7.76 15.82 1.94
CA LEU A 70 -6.57 15.11 2.43
C LEU A 70 -6.51 15.37 3.93
N GLY A 71 -7.04 14.45 4.71
CA GLY A 71 -7.29 14.61 6.15
C GLY A 71 -6.43 13.72 7.06
N ALA A 72 -5.52 12.94 6.49
CA ALA A 72 -4.64 12.08 7.26
C ALA A 72 -3.43 12.85 7.79
N THR A 73 -3.27 12.87 9.11
CA THR A 73 -1.95 13.12 9.72
C THR A 73 -1.14 11.82 9.74
N GLU A 74 0.18 11.94 9.73
CA GLU A 74 1.09 10.79 9.90
C GLU A 74 0.69 9.93 11.11
N ASP A 75 0.43 10.55 12.26
CA ASP A 75 -0.03 9.86 13.48
C ASP A 75 -1.36 9.11 13.28
N SER A 76 -2.31 9.70 12.56
CA SER A 76 -3.61 9.07 12.32
C SER A 76 -3.49 7.87 11.38
N MET A 77 -2.58 7.93 10.41
CA MET A 77 -2.28 6.81 9.52
C MET A 77 -1.51 5.73 10.28
N GLN A 78 -0.43 6.06 11.00
CA GLN A 78 0.37 5.09 11.75
C GLN A 78 -0.48 4.30 12.75
N ASN A 79 -1.27 4.97 13.59
CA ASN A 79 -2.09 4.29 14.59
C ASN A 79 -3.17 3.40 13.95
N THR A 80 -3.76 3.84 12.84
CA THR A 80 -4.84 3.09 12.16
C THR A 80 -4.30 1.90 11.37
N PHE A 81 -3.16 2.07 10.70
CA PHE A 81 -2.53 1.03 9.90
C PHE A 81 -1.74 0.03 10.74
N ASN A 82 -1.19 0.41 11.90
CA ASN A 82 -0.38 -0.52 12.67
C ASN A 82 -1.25 -1.35 13.61
N ASP A 83 -1.93 -0.71 14.56
CA ASP A 83 -2.56 -1.43 15.68
C ASP A 83 -3.77 -2.27 15.24
N GLU A 84 -4.61 -1.73 14.36
CA GLU A 84 -5.85 -2.40 13.94
C GLU A 84 -5.57 -3.49 12.89
N PHE A 85 -4.68 -3.21 11.94
CA PHE A 85 -4.23 -4.19 10.96
C PHE A 85 -3.50 -5.36 11.62
N GLU A 86 -2.54 -5.11 12.53
CA GLU A 86 -1.82 -6.16 13.23
C GLU A 86 -2.79 -7.08 13.99
N GLN A 87 -3.78 -6.50 14.68
CA GLN A 87 -4.79 -7.27 15.41
C GLN A 87 -5.68 -8.10 14.48
N GLU A 88 -6.17 -7.53 13.38
CA GLU A 88 -6.99 -8.26 12.41
C GLU A 88 -6.19 -9.38 11.74
N MET A 89 -4.94 -9.09 11.37
CA MET A 89 -4.02 -10.05 10.78
C MET A 89 -3.67 -11.18 11.75
N GLU A 90 -3.38 -10.86 13.01
CA GLU A 90 -3.14 -11.86 14.05
C GLU A 90 -4.35 -12.78 14.20
N GLN A 91 -5.56 -12.23 14.26
CA GLN A 91 -6.78 -13.04 14.32
C GLN A 91 -6.96 -13.92 13.08
N ILE A 92 -6.67 -13.41 11.88
CA ILE A 92 -6.75 -14.20 10.64
C ILE A 92 -5.77 -15.38 10.71
N VAL A 93 -4.52 -15.14 11.10
CA VAL A 93 -3.49 -16.18 11.23
C VAL A 93 -3.86 -17.19 12.31
N GLN A 94 -4.25 -16.74 13.51
CA GLN A 94 -4.64 -17.61 14.62
C GLN A 94 -5.81 -18.51 14.27
N ASN A 95 -6.85 -17.97 13.63
CA ASN A 95 -8.03 -18.74 13.22
C ASN A 95 -7.74 -19.70 12.06
N SER A 96 -6.69 -19.43 11.29
CA SER A 96 -6.34 -20.20 10.10
C SER A 96 -5.21 -21.20 10.34
N ILE A 97 -4.58 -21.21 11.53
CA ILE A 97 -3.40 -22.05 11.80
C ILE A 97 -3.67 -23.55 11.56
N GLY A 98 -4.87 -24.03 11.90
CA GLY A 98 -5.30 -25.39 11.64
C GLY A 98 -5.46 -25.68 10.15
N THR A 99 -6.09 -24.76 9.41
CA THR A 99 -6.24 -24.85 7.96
C THR A 99 -4.88 -24.80 7.26
N ILE A 100 -3.98 -23.91 7.68
CA ILE A 100 -2.60 -23.82 7.17
C ILE A 100 -1.88 -25.15 7.37
N MET A 101 -1.96 -25.75 8.58
CA MET A 101 -1.36 -27.07 8.82
C MET A 101 -1.96 -28.16 7.92
N MET A 102 -3.28 -28.15 7.69
CA MET A 102 -3.93 -29.09 6.78
C MET A 102 -3.53 -28.86 5.32
N THR A 103 -3.44 -27.62 4.86
CA THR A 103 -3.03 -27.25 3.51
C THR A 103 -1.59 -27.65 3.25
N ILE A 104 -0.66 -27.26 4.13
CA ILE A 104 0.76 -27.65 4.04
C ILE A 104 0.89 -29.17 4.09
N GLY A 105 0.22 -29.83 5.05
CA GLY A 105 0.23 -31.29 5.16
C GLY A 105 -0.31 -31.97 3.90
N GLY A 106 -1.41 -31.47 3.34
CA GLY A 106 -1.99 -31.96 2.10
C GLY A 106 -1.05 -31.76 0.90
N GLN A 107 -0.42 -30.60 0.77
CA GLN A 107 0.53 -30.31 -0.31
C GLN A 107 1.78 -31.19 -0.21
N ILE A 108 2.34 -31.38 0.99
CA ILE A 108 3.48 -32.28 1.22
C ILE A 108 3.06 -33.72 0.89
N MET A 109 1.93 -34.21 1.41
CA MET A 109 1.49 -35.58 1.15
C MET A 109 1.21 -35.84 -0.33
N SER A 110 0.72 -34.83 -1.05
CA SER A 110 0.43 -34.88 -2.50
C SER A 110 1.66 -34.64 -3.38
N GLY A 111 2.76 -34.19 -2.80
CA GLY A 111 4.02 -33.93 -3.50
C GLY A 111 4.70 -35.21 -3.97
N ASP A 112 5.47 -35.08 -5.05
CA ASP A 112 6.31 -36.15 -5.58
C ASP A 112 7.46 -36.48 -4.62
N GLY A 113 7.77 -37.76 -4.45
CA GLY A 113 8.84 -38.25 -3.59
C GLY A 113 8.42 -39.40 -2.67
N ASP A 114 9.31 -40.37 -2.49
CA ASP A 114 9.03 -41.56 -1.67
C ASP A 114 9.19 -41.30 -0.15
N SER A 115 9.92 -40.24 0.22
CA SER A 115 10.18 -39.86 1.61
C SER A 115 9.54 -38.51 1.96
N PHE A 116 9.31 -38.28 3.25
CA PHE A 116 8.81 -37.00 3.76
C PHE A 116 9.77 -35.83 3.44
N GLU A 117 11.08 -36.08 3.49
CA GLU A 117 12.12 -35.10 3.17
C GLU A 117 12.02 -34.65 1.70
N ALA A 118 11.92 -35.59 0.76
CA ALA A 118 11.76 -35.28 -0.66
C ALA A 118 10.48 -34.47 -0.94
N LYS A 119 9.39 -34.79 -0.23
CA LYS A 119 8.12 -34.05 -0.32
C LYS A 119 8.20 -32.64 0.24
N MET A 120 8.97 -32.45 1.32
CA MET A 120 9.23 -31.13 1.90
C MET A 120 10.07 -30.27 0.96
N ASP A 121 11.10 -30.85 0.32
CA ASP A 121 11.92 -30.15 -0.67
C ASP A 121 11.09 -29.72 -1.90
N ALA A 122 10.22 -30.61 -2.39
CA ALA A 122 9.31 -30.30 -3.49
C ALA A 122 8.33 -29.16 -3.13
N PHE A 123 7.81 -29.16 -1.90
CA PHE A 123 6.99 -28.07 -1.39
C PHE A 123 7.78 -26.75 -1.30
N SER A 124 9.02 -26.79 -0.80
CA SER A 124 9.89 -25.61 -0.73
C SER A 124 10.11 -25.01 -2.11
N GLN A 125 10.49 -25.83 -3.10
CA GLN A 125 10.68 -25.36 -4.49
C GLN A 125 9.40 -24.75 -5.07
N LYS A 126 8.23 -25.33 -4.77
CA LYS A 126 6.95 -24.76 -5.19
C LYS A 126 6.72 -23.37 -4.58
N MET A 127 7.08 -23.18 -3.31
CA MET A 127 6.96 -21.88 -2.64
C MET A 127 8.00 -20.86 -3.14
N ASP A 128 9.22 -21.30 -3.48
CA ASP A 128 10.22 -20.45 -4.11
C ASP A 128 9.76 -19.96 -5.48
N ASN A 129 9.19 -20.85 -6.30
CA ASN A 129 8.63 -20.49 -7.60
C ASN A 129 7.44 -19.53 -7.46
N LEU A 130 6.55 -19.77 -6.48
CA LEU A 130 5.46 -18.86 -6.16
C LEU A 130 6.00 -17.47 -5.78
N GLY A 131 7.04 -17.41 -4.95
CA GLY A 131 7.71 -16.16 -4.58
C GLY A 131 8.23 -15.41 -5.81
N GLN A 132 8.91 -16.10 -6.72
CA GLN A 132 9.42 -15.50 -7.96
C GLN A 132 8.29 -15.00 -8.88
N ASP A 133 7.19 -15.73 -8.98
CA ASP A 133 6.03 -15.31 -9.78
C ASP A 133 5.38 -14.05 -9.18
N ILE A 134 5.26 -13.99 -7.84
CA ILE A 134 4.78 -12.80 -7.13
C ILE A 134 5.73 -11.61 -7.37
N GLU A 135 7.04 -11.81 -7.19
CA GLU A 135 8.04 -10.77 -7.43
C GLU A 135 7.93 -10.22 -8.84
N GLN A 136 7.90 -11.06 -9.86
CA GLN A 136 7.79 -10.61 -11.26
C GLN A 136 6.50 -9.81 -11.52
N GLN A 137 5.38 -10.27 -10.97
CA GLN A 137 4.08 -9.62 -11.18
C GLN A 137 3.96 -8.28 -10.43
N ILE A 138 4.49 -8.21 -9.20
CA ILE A 138 4.44 -7.01 -8.37
C ILE A 138 5.51 -6.01 -8.78
N GLU A 139 6.72 -6.45 -9.13
CA GLU A 139 7.83 -5.57 -9.53
C GLU A 139 7.47 -4.74 -10.76
N ALA A 140 6.84 -5.34 -11.77
CA ALA A 140 6.44 -4.61 -12.97
C ALA A 140 5.44 -3.48 -12.67
N GLN A 141 4.48 -3.73 -11.77
CA GLN A 141 3.48 -2.75 -11.36
C GLN A 141 4.08 -1.70 -10.43
N SER A 142 4.94 -2.12 -9.50
CA SER A 142 5.64 -1.27 -8.54
C SER A 142 6.54 -0.26 -9.25
N LYS A 143 7.29 -0.69 -10.28
CA LYS A 143 8.10 0.24 -11.12
C LYS A 143 7.25 1.30 -11.82
N GLY A 144 6.04 0.95 -12.25
CA GLY A 144 5.11 1.90 -12.84
C GLY A 144 4.63 2.93 -11.82
N LEU A 145 4.29 2.47 -10.61
CA LEU A 145 3.86 3.31 -9.50
C LEU A 145 5.00 4.23 -9.01
N GLU A 146 6.21 3.71 -8.86
CA GLU A 146 7.41 4.46 -8.48
C GLU A 146 7.69 5.58 -9.48
N ALA A 147 7.67 5.28 -10.79
CA ALA A 147 7.87 6.31 -11.81
C ALA A 147 6.78 7.39 -11.82
N LYS A 148 5.53 7.07 -11.42
CA LYS A 148 4.48 8.08 -11.22
C LYS A 148 4.75 8.93 -9.98
N ALA A 149 5.14 8.29 -8.88
CA ALA A 149 5.48 8.95 -7.62
C ALA A 149 6.65 9.91 -7.80
N ASP A 150 7.74 9.48 -8.44
CA ASP A 150 8.92 10.32 -8.72
C ASP A 150 8.54 11.57 -9.52
N ARG A 151 7.77 11.40 -10.60
CA ARG A 151 7.31 12.53 -11.42
C ARG A 151 6.38 13.48 -10.67
N LEU A 152 5.59 12.95 -9.74
CA LEU A 152 4.75 13.78 -8.89
C LEU A 152 5.63 14.54 -7.89
N CYS A 153 6.57 13.89 -7.23
CA CYS A 153 7.54 14.50 -6.32
C CYS A 153 8.32 15.63 -7.00
N ASP A 154 8.86 15.38 -8.20
CA ASP A 154 9.59 16.39 -8.99
C ASP A 154 8.74 17.64 -9.25
N ARG A 155 7.47 17.47 -9.64
CA ARG A 155 6.54 18.60 -9.86
C ARG A 155 6.07 19.24 -8.55
N PHE A 156 6.04 18.47 -7.47
CA PHE A 156 5.68 18.98 -6.15
C PHE A 156 6.78 19.91 -5.61
N GLU A 157 8.05 19.67 -5.95
CA GLU A 157 9.15 20.61 -5.64
C GLU A 157 8.93 21.97 -6.30
N GLU A 158 8.47 22.01 -7.55
CA GLU A 158 8.10 23.27 -8.21
C GLU A 158 6.93 23.96 -7.50
N LEU A 159 5.96 23.18 -7.04
CA LEU A 159 4.82 23.67 -6.26
C LEU A 159 5.26 24.30 -4.93
N LEU A 160 6.27 23.74 -4.25
CA LEU A 160 6.86 24.31 -3.04
C LEU A 160 7.48 25.68 -3.30
N VAL A 161 8.15 25.87 -4.44
CA VAL A 161 8.72 27.17 -4.83
C VAL A 161 7.61 28.20 -5.03
N LEU A 162 6.55 27.81 -5.74
CA LEU A 162 5.38 28.67 -5.97
C LEU A 162 4.67 29.04 -4.66
N GLU A 163 4.49 28.09 -3.73
CA GLU A 163 3.90 28.35 -2.42
C GLU A 163 4.75 29.35 -1.61
N ASN A 164 6.08 29.15 -1.59
CA ASN A 164 6.99 30.04 -0.89
C ASN A 164 6.97 31.46 -1.46
N GLN A 165 6.86 31.60 -2.79
CA GLN A 165 6.72 32.92 -3.41
C GLN A 165 5.38 33.56 -3.05
N LEU A 166 4.28 32.80 -3.12
CA LEU A 166 2.95 33.27 -2.76
C LEU A 166 2.89 33.78 -1.31
N ARG A 167 3.50 33.05 -0.38
CA ARG A 167 3.54 33.42 1.05
C ARG A 167 4.40 34.66 1.33
N LYS A 168 5.40 34.95 0.49
CA LYS A 168 6.16 36.22 0.57
C LYS A 168 5.33 37.41 0.08
N GLU A 169 4.50 37.20 -0.94
CA GLU A 169 3.65 38.24 -1.52
C GLU A 169 2.38 38.49 -0.69
N VAL A 170 1.87 37.46 0.00
CA VAL A 170 0.69 37.53 0.88
C VAL A 170 1.02 36.97 2.27
N PRO A 171 1.52 37.82 3.19
CA PRO A 171 1.93 37.40 4.52
C PRO A 171 0.80 36.77 5.36
N GLU A 172 -0.45 37.09 5.06
CA GLU A 172 -1.64 36.53 5.72
C GLU A 172 -1.78 35.02 5.46
N LEU A 173 -1.15 34.49 4.41
CA LEU A 173 -1.11 33.05 4.12
C LEU A 173 -0.02 32.31 4.90
N ALA A 174 0.80 33.01 5.70
CA ALA A 174 1.91 32.38 6.41
C ALA A 174 1.45 31.27 7.38
N SER A 175 0.25 31.40 7.98
CA SER A 175 -0.34 30.41 8.88
C SER A 175 -1.05 29.24 8.19
N TYR A 176 -1.19 29.28 6.86
CA TYR A 176 -1.90 28.29 6.05
C TYR A 176 -0.96 27.54 5.12
N ALA A 177 0.23 27.18 5.61
CA ALA A 177 1.17 26.36 4.85
C ALA A 177 0.53 25.01 4.55
N LEU A 178 0.35 24.70 3.27
CA LEU A 178 -0.15 23.40 2.82
C LEU A 178 0.98 22.38 2.77
N THR A 179 2.22 22.86 2.66
CA THR A 179 3.41 22.03 2.59
C THR A 179 4.36 22.34 3.74
N GLN A 180 4.99 21.30 4.28
CA GLN A 180 6.08 21.44 5.23
C GLN A 180 7.40 21.22 4.48
N ASN A 181 8.32 22.18 4.61
CA ASN A 181 9.64 22.09 4.01
C ASN A 181 10.52 21.24 4.94
N SER A 182 10.26 19.93 5.00
CA SER A 182 11.07 18.97 5.77
C SER A 182 12.31 18.56 4.95
N SER A 183 13.18 19.52 4.65
CA SER A 183 14.41 19.30 3.90
C SER A 183 15.51 18.59 4.70
N SER A 184 15.19 17.61 5.56
CA SER A 184 16.24 16.89 6.31
C SER A 184 16.22 15.36 6.32
N GLU A 185 15.16 14.61 5.99
CA GLU A 185 15.19 13.16 6.32
C GLU A 185 14.52 12.16 5.35
N LEU A 186 14.20 12.51 4.10
CA LEU A 186 13.49 11.56 3.19
C LEU A 186 14.34 10.97 2.04
N ARG A 187 15.66 10.87 2.21
CA ARG A 187 16.52 10.08 1.31
C ARG A 187 17.55 9.27 2.10
N GLU A 188 17.11 8.17 2.70
CA GLU A 188 17.91 6.97 2.93
C GLU A 188 17.11 5.73 2.56
#